data_AF-A0A920J9Q1-F1
#
_entry.id   AF-A0A920J9Q1-F1
#
_cell.length_a   1.000
_cell.length_b   1.000
_cell.length_c   1.000
_cell.angle_alpha   90.00
_cell.angle_beta   90.00
_cell.angle_gamma   90.00
#
_symmetry.space_group_name_H-M   'P 1'
#
loop_
_entity.id
_entity.type
_entity.pdbx_description
1 polymer ?
#
loop_
_entity_poly.entity_id
_entity_poly.type
_entity_poly.pdbx_seq_one_letter_code
_entity_poly.pdbx_strand_id
1 'polypeptide(L)'
;MKAPLRYRVFKFFYGVLGNYLKPSIQNAGLDPDNLPTADKSAMNFGSGGNTDSKAWKDIWGSGQGIGLIEDAPTVESLVERIRAEFNEATSEFNNKAKIS
;
A
#
# COMPACT_ATOMS: atom_id res chain seq x y z
N MET A 1 11.30 -14.19 15.88
CA MET A 1 10.81 -12.81 16.09
C MET A 1 10.24 -12.29 14.77
N LYS A 2 8.91 -12.13 14.65
CA LYS A 2 8.28 -11.53 13.46
C LYS A 2 8.27 -10.01 13.64
N ALA A 3 8.79 -9.26 12.66
CA ALA A 3 8.70 -7.81 12.64
C ALA A 3 7.23 -7.35 12.72
N PRO A 4 6.92 -6.24 13.43
CA PRO A 4 5.54 -5.79 13.58
C PRO A 4 4.98 -5.35 12.22
N LEU A 5 3.75 -5.80 11.95
CA LEU A 5 3.01 -5.58 10.71
C LEU A 5 2.96 -4.08 10.35
N ARG A 6 3.62 -3.70 9.24
CA ARG A 6 3.76 -2.32 8.75
C ARG A 6 2.45 -1.72 8.18
N TYR A 7 1.37 -2.50 8.08
CA TYR A 7 0.13 -2.10 7.40
C TYR A 7 -1.11 -2.58 8.16
N ARG A 8 -2.21 -1.81 8.11
CA ARG A 8 -3.48 -2.14 8.76
C ARG A 8 -4.66 -1.74 7.86
N VAL A 9 -5.68 -2.60 7.79
CA VAL A 9 -6.91 -2.36 7.02
C VAL A 9 -7.85 -1.47 7.82
N PHE A 10 -8.32 -0.36 7.24
CA PHE A 10 -9.28 0.55 7.88
C PHE A 10 -10.40 0.98 6.94
N LYS A 11 -11.52 1.43 7.52
CA LYS A 11 -12.67 2.00 6.79
C LYS A 11 -12.74 3.54 6.88
N PHE A 12 -11.86 4.14 7.69
CA PHE A 12 -12.01 5.51 8.19
C PHE A 12 -12.04 6.59 7.10
N PHE A 13 -11.14 6.54 6.11
CA PHE A 13 -10.93 7.66 5.19
C PHE A 13 -11.93 7.75 4.04
N TYR A 14 -12.44 6.62 3.55
CA TYR A 14 -13.34 6.58 2.38
C TYR A 14 -14.54 5.66 2.57
N GLY A 15 -14.94 5.37 3.80
CA GLY A 15 -16.15 4.58 4.09
C GLY A 15 -16.15 3.13 3.58
N VAL A 16 -15.05 2.69 2.96
CA VAL A 16 -14.79 1.34 2.42
C VAL A 16 -13.48 0.81 3.03
N LEU A 17 -13.40 -0.50 3.27
CA LEU A 17 -12.18 -1.14 3.76
C LEU A 17 -11.05 -0.96 2.74
N GLY A 18 -9.98 -0.31 3.18
CA GLY A 18 -8.77 -0.07 2.39
C GLY A 18 -7.51 -0.34 3.20
N ASN A 19 -6.42 -0.66 2.49
CA ASN A 19 -5.08 -0.75 3.06
C ASN A 19 -4.40 0.60 2.90
N TYR A 20 -3.99 1.22 4.00
CA TYR A 20 -3.33 2.53 3.99
C TYR A 20 -1.94 2.47 4.60
N LEU A 21 -1.08 3.36 4.14
CA LEU A 21 0.27 3.53 4.68
C LEU A 21 0.20 4.25 6.02
N LYS A 22 0.63 3.58 7.11
CA LYS A 22 0.73 4.20 8.44
C LYS A 22 1.49 5.53 8.43
N PRO A 23 2.63 5.69 7.72
CA PRO A 23 3.34 6.96 7.65
C PRO A 23 2.50 8.10 7.03
N SER A 24 1.67 7.81 6.03
CA SER A 24 0.80 8.85 5.43
C SER A 24 -0.24 9.36 6.41
N ILE A 25 -0.79 8.46 7.25
CA ILE A 25 -1.73 8.80 8.31
C ILE A 25 -1.06 9.67 9.38
N GLN A 26 0.15 9.30 9.81
CA GLN A 26 0.94 10.09 10.77
C GLN A 26 1.29 11.47 10.23
N ASN A 27 1.69 11.57 8.96
CA ASN A 27 2.00 12.83 8.30
C ASN A 27 0.78 13.75 8.19
N ALA A 28 -0.42 13.19 8.10
CA ALA A 28 -1.68 13.93 8.17
C ALA A 28 -2.08 14.33 9.61
N GLY A 29 -1.23 14.08 10.62
CA GLY A 29 -1.47 14.44 12.02
C GLY A 29 -2.39 13.49 12.77
N LEU A 30 -2.63 12.28 12.24
CA LEU A 30 -3.55 11.30 12.82
C LEU A 30 -2.77 10.12 13.44
N ASP A 31 -3.35 9.52 14.49
CA ASP A 31 -2.80 8.30 15.09
C ASP A 31 -3.32 7.05 14.33
N PRO A 32 -2.45 6.30 13.63
CA PRO A 32 -2.86 5.11 12.89
C PRO A 32 -3.32 3.95 13.78
N ASP A 33 -3.03 3.96 15.08
CA ASP A 33 -3.45 2.93 16.01
C ASP A 33 -4.74 3.31 16.78
N ASN A 34 -5.12 4.59 16.75
CA ASN A 34 -6.33 5.13 17.38
C ASN A 34 -7.18 5.95 16.40
N LEU A 35 -7.34 5.46 15.17
CA LEU A 35 -8.25 6.09 14.22
C LEU A 35 -9.70 5.93 14.69
N PRO A 36 -10.50 7.01 14.67
CA PRO A 36 -11.93 6.90 14.95
C PRO A 36 -12.58 5.91 13.98
N THR A 37 -13.61 5.20 14.41
CA THR A 37 -14.44 4.42 13.49
C THR A 37 -15.33 5.38 12.71
N ALA A 38 -15.07 5.58 11.42
CA ALA A 38 -15.99 6.35 10.58
C ALA A 38 -17.28 5.55 10.39
N ASP A 39 -18.38 6.08 10.91
CA ASP A 39 -19.69 5.70 10.43
C ASP A 39 -19.84 6.17 8.97
N LYS A 40 -20.59 5.41 8.15
CA LYS A 40 -20.79 5.74 6.72
C LYS A 40 -21.42 7.13 6.52
N SER A 41 -22.05 7.67 7.56
CA SER A 41 -22.64 9.01 7.63
C SER A 41 -21.62 10.15 7.77
N ALA A 42 -20.38 9.85 8.21
CA ALA A 42 -19.31 10.84 8.42
C ALA A 42 -18.46 11.10 7.16
N MET A 43 -18.91 10.60 6.01
CA MET A 43 -18.21 10.69 4.74
C MET A 43 -18.24 12.13 4.20
N ASN A 44 -17.22 12.93 4.52
CA ASN A 44 -17.13 14.31 4.06
C ASN A 44 -16.24 14.41 2.82
N PHE A 45 -16.86 14.35 1.64
CA PHE A 45 -16.22 14.66 0.36
C PHE A 45 -16.09 16.18 0.10
N GLY A 46 -16.57 17.01 1.04
CA GLY A 46 -16.57 18.46 0.93
C GLY A 46 -15.16 19.03 0.91
N SER A 47 -14.82 19.75 -0.14
CA SER A 47 -13.55 20.46 -0.33
C SER A 47 -13.38 21.71 0.56
N GLY A 48 -14.26 21.92 1.55
CA GLY A 48 -14.31 23.13 2.37
C GLY A 48 -14.68 22.81 3.82
N GLY A 49 -13.66 22.60 4.65
CA GLY A 49 -13.78 22.49 6.10
C GLY A 49 -12.39 22.63 6.69
N ASN A 50 -12.28 23.38 7.77
CA ASN A 50 -11.06 23.89 8.40
C ASN A 50 -10.21 22.77 9.06
N THR A 51 -9.74 21.82 8.26
CA THR A 51 -8.81 20.74 8.65
C THR A 51 -7.71 20.68 7.60
N ASP A 52 -6.48 21.01 7.99
CA ASP A 52 -5.33 21.23 7.09
C ASP A 52 -4.91 20.00 6.26
N SER A 53 -5.45 18.81 6.56
CA SER A 53 -5.23 17.57 5.79
C SER A 53 -6.45 17.18 4.96
N LYS A 54 -6.32 17.15 3.63
CA LYS A 54 -7.36 16.60 2.76
C LYS A 54 -7.12 15.09 2.61
N ALA A 55 -8.03 14.27 3.12
CA ALA A 55 -7.88 12.80 3.13
C ALA A 55 -7.48 12.21 1.76
N TRP A 56 -8.07 12.70 0.66
CA TRP A 56 -7.77 12.29 -0.71
C TRP A 56 -6.37 12.64 -1.23
N LYS A 57 -5.70 13.61 -0.60
CA LYS A 57 -4.36 14.08 -0.97
C LYS A 57 -3.29 13.47 -0.05
N ASP A 58 -3.59 13.40 1.25
CA ASP A 58 -2.57 13.18 2.28
C ASP A 58 -2.57 11.75 2.83
N ILE A 59 -3.60 10.95 2.54
CA ILE A 59 -3.72 9.55 2.99
C ILE A 59 -3.59 8.59 1.82
N TRP A 60 -2.53 7.78 1.84
CA TRP A 60 -2.13 6.99 0.69
C TRP A 60 -2.50 5.52 0.88
N GLY A 61 -3.23 4.98 -0.11
CA GLY A 61 -3.54 3.56 -0.18
C GLY A 61 -2.35 2.74 -0.70
N SER A 62 -2.23 1.48 -0.26
CA SER A 62 -1.19 0.57 -0.74
C SER A 62 -1.66 -0.88 -0.77
N GLY A 63 -1.27 -1.65 -1.78
CA GLY A 63 -1.48 -3.10 -1.81
C GLY A 63 -0.56 -3.84 -0.83
N GLN A 64 -0.84 -5.14 -0.57
CA GLN A 64 -0.04 -5.99 0.32
C GLN A 64 1.43 -6.15 -0.14
N GLY A 65 1.71 -5.96 -1.44
CA GLY A 65 3.04 -6.10 -2.02
C GLY A 65 3.99 -4.92 -1.76
N ILE A 66 3.53 -3.81 -1.17
CA ILE A 66 4.35 -2.60 -0.98
C ILE A 66 5.58 -2.85 -0.09
N GLY A 67 5.53 -3.84 0.80
CA GLY A 67 6.65 -4.17 1.69
C GLY A 67 7.85 -4.81 0.98
N LEU A 68 7.69 -5.22 -0.28
CA LEU A 68 8.76 -5.78 -1.12
C LEU A 68 9.42 -4.73 -2.03
N ILE A 69 8.91 -3.49 -2.02
CA ILE A 69 9.48 -2.41 -2.84
C ILE A 69 10.62 -1.76 -2.06
N GLU A 70 11.83 -1.89 -2.58
CA GLU A 70 13.07 -1.36 -1.96
C GLU A 70 13.69 -0.20 -2.75
N ASP A 71 13.25 0.01 -4.00
CA ASP A 71 13.81 1.00 -4.91
C ASP A 71 12.73 1.73 -5.73
N ALA A 72 13.15 2.78 -6.43
CA ALA A 72 12.32 3.57 -7.36
C ALA A 72 13.06 3.76 -8.70
N PRO A 73 13.27 2.69 -9.49
CA PRO A 73 13.98 2.75 -10.76
C PRO A 73 13.14 3.45 -11.84
N THR A 74 13.75 3.69 -13.01
CA THR A 74 13.00 4.10 -14.19
C THR A 74 12.03 2.99 -14.62
N VAL A 75 10.99 3.37 -15.36
CA VAL A 75 10.03 2.40 -15.92
C VAL A 75 10.74 1.39 -16.81
N GLU A 76 11.70 1.84 -17.63
CA GLU A 76 12.49 0.98 -18.51
C GLU A 76 13.25 -0.08 -17.71
N SER A 77 14.05 0.33 -16.73
CA SER A 77 14.83 -0.60 -15.91
C SER A 77 13.94 -1.57 -15.13
N LEU A 78 12.78 -1.13 -14.65
CA LEU A 78 11.83 -2.00 -13.97
C LEU A 78 11.27 -3.08 -14.90
N VAL A 79 10.88 -2.69 -16.12
CA VAL A 79 10.33 -3.63 -17.11
C VAL A 79 11.39 -4.65 -17.54
N GLU A 80 12.63 -4.20 -17.76
CA GLU A 80 13.74 -5.09 -18.08
C GLU A 80 14.02 -6.09 -16.96
N ARG A 81 14.06 -5.62 -15.71
CA ARG A 81 14.24 -6.48 -14.53
C ARG A 81 13.15 -7.55 -14.44
N ILE A 82 11.88 -7.15 -14.50
CA ILE A 82 10.75 -8.09 -14.42
C ILE A 82 10.80 -9.13 -15.54
N ARG A 83 11.15 -8.72 -16.76
CA ARG A 83 11.30 -9.65 -17.89
C ARG A 83 12.41 -10.67 -17.64
N ALA A 84 13.56 -10.23 -17.13
CA ALA A 84 14.69 -11.11 -16.82
C ALA A 84 14.32 -12.13 -15.73
N GLU A 85 13.76 -11.66 -14.62
CA GLU A 85 13.33 -12.49 -13.48
C GLU A 85 12.27 -13.53 -13.89
N PHE A 86 11.32 -13.15 -14.74
CA PHE A 86 10.29 -14.07 -15.24
C PHE A 86 10.90 -15.20 -16.10
N ASN A 87 11.84 -14.85 -16.98
CA ASN A 87 12.51 -15.83 -17.84
C ASN A 87 13.38 -16.80 -17.02
N GLU A 88 14.07 -16.30 -16.01
CA GLU A 88 14.84 -17.11 -15.07
C GLU A 88 13.94 -18.08 -14.31
N ALA A 89 12.86 -17.59 -13.70
CA ALA A 89 11.90 -18.42 -12.96
C ALA A 89 11.26 -19.50 -13.86
N THR A 90 10.95 -19.16 -15.11
CA THR A 90 10.42 -20.13 -16.09
C THR A 90 11.45 -21.21 -16.44
N SER A 91 12.71 -20.83 -16.64
CA SER A 91 13.80 -21.77 -16.90
C SER A 91 14.02 -22.71 -15.71
N GLU A 92 14.06 -22.16 -14.49
CA GLU A 92 14.23 -22.92 -13.26
C GLU A 92 13.07 -23.90 -13.03
N PHE A 93 11.83 -23.45 -13.23
CA PHE A 93 10.64 -24.30 -13.12
C PHE A 93 10.71 -25.48 -14.09
N ASN A 94 11.04 -25.23 -15.36
CA ASN A 94 11.15 -26.28 -16.37
C ASN A 94 12.26 -27.28 -16.05
N ASN A 95 13.39 -26.83 -15.50
CA ASN A 95 14.47 -27.72 -15.09
C ASN A 95 14.04 -28.62 -13.92
N LYS A 96 13.37 -28.07 -12.91
CA LYS A 96 12.83 -28.86 -11.79
C LYS A 96 11.77 -29.85 -12.26
N ALA A 97 10.90 -29.44 -13.16
CA ALA A 97 9.84 -30.29 -13.70
C ALA A 97 10.36 -31.46 -14.56
N LYS A 98 11.53 -31.33 -15.19
CA LYS A 98 12.17 -32.41 -15.97
C LYS A 98 12.93 -33.44 -15.13
N ILE A 99 13.26 -33.08 -13.89
CA ILE A 99 13.99 -33.94 -12.95
C ILE A 99 13.02 -34.77 -12.08
N SER A 100 11.74 -34.39 -12.04
CA SER A 100 10.64 -35.15 -11.41
C SER A 100 9.98 -36.13 -12.37
#